data_AF-A0A6I9SV28-F1
#
_entry.id   AF-A0A6I9SV28-F1
#
_cell.length_a   1.000
_cell.length_b   1.000
_cell.length_c   1.000
_cell.angle_alpha   90.00
_cell.angle_beta   90.00
_cell.angle_gamma   90.00
#
_symmetry.space_group_name_H-M   'P 1'
#
loop_
_entity.id
_entity.type
_entity.pdbx_description
1 polymer ?
#
loop_
_entity_poly.entity_id
_entity_poly.type
_entity_poly.pdbx_seq_one_letter_code
_entity_poly.pdbx_strand_id
1 'polypeptide(L)'
;MQSSENGVESRNEVAEGEQHILNFLDSVDSYLILMDSLSSALRQGWLELASARHSMGASRVNCALFDLKSHHASTTVQVNNDLPHFKLCKWASSDDPEKYSEEGKFEEDELFQNKSDGPRHRHQELQEKRTEEGGASPVGTDNQAQKERFKTLSMFGTLVSPKLRATQLSFETALEMLVEISNTRASLLHAYDQVQKDRTNPK
;
A
#
# COMPACT_ATOMS: atom_id res chain seq x y z
N MET A 1 54.92 24.64 -11.96
CA MET A 1 53.52 24.83 -12.42
C MET A 1 52.70 23.73 -11.79
N GLN A 2 52.16 23.95 -10.59
CA GLN A 2 51.41 22.91 -9.85
C GLN A 2 50.41 23.53 -8.85
N SER A 3 50.03 24.80 -9.06
CA SER A 3 49.23 25.58 -8.11
C SER A 3 47.77 25.74 -8.53
N SER A 4 47.37 25.21 -9.70
CA SER A 4 46.03 25.38 -10.25
C SER A 4 45.08 24.20 -10.00
N GLU A 5 45.58 23.02 -9.65
CA GLU A 5 44.73 21.84 -9.35
C GLU A 5 44.14 21.90 -7.92
N ASN A 6 44.93 22.28 -6.91
CA ASN A 6 44.44 22.36 -5.51
C ASN A 6 43.29 23.36 -5.29
N GLY A 7 43.20 24.42 -6.11
CA GLY A 7 42.13 25.42 -5.98
C GLY A 7 40.78 24.98 -6.53
N VAL A 8 40.76 24.00 -7.43
CA VAL A 8 39.53 23.45 -8.04
C VAL A 8 38.98 22.33 -7.16
N GLU A 9 39.85 21.49 -6.59
CA GLU A 9 39.48 20.39 -5.70
C GLU A 9 38.84 20.90 -4.41
N SER A 10 39.44 21.90 -3.75
CA SER A 10 38.86 22.53 -2.55
C SER A 10 37.49 23.19 -2.79
N ARG A 11 37.21 23.69 -4.00
CA ARG A 11 35.92 24.32 -4.32
C ARG A 11 34.81 23.30 -4.59
N ASN A 12 35.16 22.16 -5.19
CA ASN A 12 34.21 21.06 -5.42
C ASN A 12 33.81 20.39 -4.10
N GLU A 13 34.76 20.22 -3.17
CA GLU A 13 34.50 19.59 -1.88
C GLU A 13 33.56 20.42 -0.98
N VAL A 14 33.69 21.75 -0.99
CA VAL A 14 32.76 22.63 -0.26
C VAL A 14 31.35 22.57 -0.88
N ALA A 15 31.26 22.51 -2.21
CA ALA A 15 29.98 22.38 -2.90
C ALA A 15 29.30 21.02 -2.63
N GLU A 16 30.08 19.95 -2.50
CA GLU A 16 29.58 18.61 -2.13
C GLU A 16 29.02 18.58 -0.70
N GLY A 17 29.72 19.18 0.27
CA GLY A 17 29.22 19.29 1.65
C GLY A 17 27.92 20.11 1.75
N GLU A 18 27.82 21.23 1.02
CA GLU A 18 26.58 22.00 0.92
C GLU A 18 25.44 21.16 0.31
N GLN A 19 25.73 20.37 -0.73
CA GLN A 19 24.75 19.48 -1.35
C GLN A 19 24.28 18.37 -0.38
N HIS A 20 25.17 17.81 0.43
CA HIS A 20 24.80 16.83 1.45
C HIS A 20 23.86 17.41 2.50
N ILE A 21 24.08 18.66 2.92
CA ILE A 21 23.18 19.38 3.84
C ILE A 21 21.81 19.60 3.19
N LEU A 22 21.76 20.06 1.95
CA LEU A 22 20.49 20.27 1.23
C LEU A 22 19.71 18.95 1.10
N ASN A 23 20.35 17.87 0.66
CA ASN A 23 19.72 16.56 0.54
C ASN A 23 19.19 16.04 1.88
N PHE A 24 19.90 16.31 2.97
CA PHE A 24 19.44 15.96 4.32
C PHE A 24 18.18 16.76 4.69
N LEU A 25 18.17 18.09 4.49
CA LEU A 25 17.01 18.93 4.79
C LEU A 25 15.79 18.55 3.95
N ASP A 26 15.97 18.30 2.64
CA ASP A 26 14.91 17.85 1.74
C ASP A 26 14.35 16.48 2.15
N SER A 27 15.21 15.58 2.63
CA SER A 27 14.80 14.27 3.16
C SER A 27 14.00 14.38 4.46
N VAL A 28 14.36 15.33 5.34
CA VAL A 28 13.61 15.62 6.57
C VAL A 28 12.22 16.16 6.23
N ASP A 29 12.15 17.14 5.32
CA ASP A 29 10.87 17.74 4.91
C ASP A 29 9.94 16.68 4.29
N SER A 30 10.46 15.90 3.36
CA SER A 30 9.73 14.78 2.74
C SER A 30 9.23 13.78 3.77
N TYR A 31 10.06 13.42 4.75
CA TYR A 31 9.67 12.53 5.85
C TYR A 31 8.54 13.10 6.70
N LEU A 32 8.59 14.39 7.04
CA LEU A 32 7.57 15.06 7.85
C LEU A 32 6.24 15.16 7.10
N ILE A 33 6.26 15.49 5.80
CA ILE A 33 5.07 15.53 4.94
C ILE A 33 4.41 14.15 4.89
N LEU A 34 5.20 13.09 4.71
CA LEU A 34 4.69 11.71 4.70
C LEU A 34 4.08 11.31 6.06
N MET A 35 4.70 11.69 7.17
CA MET A 35 4.17 11.42 8.51
C MET A 35 2.84 12.14 8.78
N ASP A 36 2.69 13.38 8.33
CA ASP A 36 1.41 14.10 8.42
C ASP A 36 0.33 13.46 7.54
N SER A 37 0.70 13.11 6.31
CA SER A 37 -0.18 12.45 5.36
C SER A 37 -0.66 11.08 5.88
N LEU A 38 0.25 10.28 6.46
CA LEU A 38 -0.09 9.02 7.14
C LEU A 38 -1.07 9.28 8.30
N SER A 39 -0.82 10.30 9.10
CA SER A 39 -1.69 10.64 10.23
C SER A 39 -3.09 11.04 9.76
N SER A 40 -3.20 11.77 8.65
CA SER A 40 -4.47 12.10 8.00
C SER A 40 -5.20 10.85 7.50
N ALA A 41 -4.49 9.98 6.76
CA ALA A 41 -5.04 8.73 6.24
C ALA A 41 -5.56 7.80 7.35
N LEU A 42 -4.80 7.67 8.45
CA LEU A 42 -5.23 6.88 9.61
C LEU A 42 -6.47 7.48 10.27
N ARG A 43 -6.53 8.79 10.52
CA ARG A 43 -7.71 9.44 11.10
C ARG A 43 -8.94 9.23 10.23
N GLN A 44 -8.79 9.38 8.91
CA GLN A 44 -9.87 9.12 7.96
C GLN A 44 -10.32 7.66 8.03
N GLY A 45 -9.38 6.70 8.01
CA GLY A 45 -9.69 5.27 8.12
C GLY A 45 -10.45 4.91 9.39
N TRP A 46 -10.02 5.43 10.54
CA TRP A 46 -10.70 5.21 11.83
C TRP A 46 -12.10 5.84 11.87
N LEU A 47 -12.28 7.03 11.30
CA LEU A 47 -13.58 7.69 11.22
C LEU A 47 -14.56 6.93 10.33
N GLU A 48 -14.10 6.48 9.16
CA GLU A 48 -14.87 5.66 8.24
C GLU A 48 -15.23 4.31 8.87
N LEU A 49 -14.31 3.70 9.63
CA LEU A 49 -14.56 2.45 10.35
C LEU A 49 -15.63 2.63 11.43
N ALA A 50 -15.55 3.71 12.21
CA ALA A 50 -16.55 4.04 13.22
C ALA A 50 -17.93 4.26 12.58
N SER A 51 -17.98 4.96 11.44
CA SER A 51 -19.20 5.19 10.66
C SER A 51 -19.79 3.89 10.10
N ALA A 52 -18.94 2.99 9.60
CA ALA A 52 -19.33 1.66 9.16
C ALA A 52 -19.91 0.83 10.31
N ARG A 53 -19.25 0.82 11.46
CA ARG A 53 -19.72 0.11 12.66
C ARG A 53 -21.04 0.67 13.18
N HIS A 54 -21.23 1.99 13.15
CA HIS A 54 -22.49 2.62 13.55
C HIS A 54 -23.64 2.22 12.63
N SER A 55 -23.43 2.25 11.31
CA SER A 55 -24.48 1.94 10.32
C SER A 55 -24.77 0.44 10.18
N MET A 56 -23.76 -0.42 10.27
CA MET A 56 -23.91 -1.88 10.13
C MET A 56 -24.27 -2.59 11.45
N GLY A 57 -24.05 -1.92 12.59
CA GLY A 57 -24.23 -2.46 13.91
C GLY A 57 -22.94 -3.04 14.52
N ALA A 58 -22.81 -2.86 15.84
CA ALA A 58 -21.63 -3.22 16.61
C ALA A 58 -21.29 -4.72 16.63
N SER A 59 -22.26 -5.59 16.36
CA SER A 59 -22.05 -7.04 16.26
C SER A 59 -21.41 -7.45 14.93
N ARG A 60 -21.68 -6.70 13.85
CA ARG A 60 -21.18 -7.01 12.51
C ARG A 60 -19.74 -6.56 12.31
N VAL A 61 -19.34 -5.40 12.82
CA VAL A 61 -17.95 -4.91 12.71
C VAL A 61 -17.32 -5.01 14.08
N ASN A 62 -16.76 -6.17 14.41
CA ASN A 62 -16.20 -6.48 15.73
C ASN A 62 -14.92 -7.31 15.61
N CYS A 63 -13.98 -7.11 16.54
CA CYS A 63 -12.76 -7.90 16.64
C CYS A 63 -13.01 -9.38 16.95
N ALA A 64 -14.15 -9.72 17.55
CA ALA A 64 -14.56 -11.11 17.77
C ALA A 64 -14.74 -11.92 16.47
N LEU A 65 -14.86 -11.25 15.31
CA LEU A 65 -14.93 -11.89 14.00
C LEU A 65 -13.56 -12.15 13.38
N PHE A 66 -12.48 -11.68 14.01
CA PHE A 66 -11.14 -11.96 13.52
C PHE A 66 -10.84 -13.44 13.73
N ASP A 67 -10.52 -14.12 12.63
CA ASP A 67 -10.04 -15.49 12.70
C ASP A 67 -8.63 -15.49 13.30
N LEU A 68 -8.50 -16.05 14.51
CA LEU A 68 -7.22 -16.20 15.20
C LEU A 68 -6.44 -17.43 14.71
N LYS A 69 -6.98 -18.18 13.75
CA LYS A 69 -6.24 -19.26 13.10
C LYS A 69 -5.09 -18.69 12.29
N SER A 70 -4.03 -19.49 12.18
CA SER A 70 -2.90 -19.17 11.30
C SER A 70 -3.39 -19.06 9.86
N HIS A 71 -3.13 -17.92 9.23
CA HIS A 71 -3.38 -17.67 7.83
C HIS A 71 -2.22 -16.86 7.24
N HIS A 72 -1.97 -17.02 5.95
CA HIS A 72 -0.97 -16.22 5.26
C HIS A 72 -1.41 -14.75 5.21
N ALA A 73 -0.45 -13.84 5.41
CA ALA A 73 -0.72 -12.41 5.31
C ALA A 73 -1.11 -12.05 3.86
N SER A 74 -2.24 -11.37 3.69
CA SER A 74 -2.68 -10.89 2.37
C SER A 74 -1.72 -9.85 1.78
N THR A 75 -1.01 -9.12 2.64
CA THR A 75 -0.01 -8.12 2.23
C THR A 75 1.29 -8.38 2.97
N THR A 76 2.39 -8.45 2.23
CA THR A 76 3.74 -8.69 2.76
C THR A 76 4.67 -7.54 2.39
N VAL A 77 5.79 -7.41 3.11
CA VAL A 77 6.85 -6.46 2.79
C VAL A 77 8.09 -7.24 2.40
N GLN A 78 8.63 -6.95 1.22
CA GLN A 78 9.91 -7.48 0.76
C GLN A 78 11.01 -6.46 1.07
N VAL A 79 12.15 -6.95 1.55
CA VAL A 79 13.34 -6.14 1.86
C VAL A 79 14.43 -6.49 0.87
N ASN A 80 15.04 -5.47 0.25
CA ASN A 80 16.26 -5.65 -0.54
C ASN A 80 17.50 -5.55 0.36
N ASN A 81 18.49 -6.42 0.16
CA ASN A 81 19.61 -6.62 1.10
C ASN A 81 20.76 -5.61 0.91
N ASP A 82 20.93 -5.02 -0.27
CA ASP A 82 22.11 -4.19 -0.57
C ASP A 82 21.97 -2.75 -0.04
N LEU A 83 20.74 -2.24 -0.01
CA LEU A 83 20.33 -1.01 0.65
C LEU A 83 18.91 -1.28 1.18
N PRO A 84 18.59 -0.96 2.45
CA PRO A 84 17.28 -1.28 3.02
C PRO A 84 16.18 -0.52 2.28
N HIS A 85 15.65 -1.18 1.26
CA HIS A 85 14.56 -0.73 0.42
C HIS A 85 13.41 -1.70 0.59
N PHE A 86 12.29 -1.16 1.05
CA PHE A 86 11.07 -1.87 1.36
C PHE A 86 10.14 -1.77 0.17
N LYS A 87 9.60 -2.90 -0.25
CA LYS A 87 8.57 -2.99 -1.28
C LYS A 87 7.33 -3.67 -0.70
N LEU A 88 6.17 -3.04 -0.86
CA LEU A 88 4.89 -3.62 -0.47
C LEU A 88 4.40 -4.59 -1.55
N CYS A 89 4.13 -5.82 -1.17
CA CYS A 89 3.53 -6.84 -2.03
C CYS A 89 2.09 -7.06 -1.56
N LYS A 90 1.14 -6.49 -2.31
CA LYS A 90 -0.29 -6.60 -2.00
C LYS A 90 -0.89 -7.87 -2.61
N TRP A 91 -1.80 -8.49 -1.87
CA TRP A 91 -2.69 -9.57 -2.33
C TRP A 91 -1.96 -10.69 -3.08
N ALA A 92 -0.95 -11.30 -2.43
CA ALA A 92 -0.21 -12.49 -2.88
C ALA A 92 -0.06 -12.63 -4.41
N SER A 93 0.33 -11.55 -5.10
CA SER A 93 0.78 -11.60 -6.48
C SER A 93 2.20 -12.18 -6.49
N SER A 94 2.32 -13.49 -6.28
CA SER A 94 3.59 -14.19 -6.44
C SER A 94 3.60 -14.83 -7.82
N ASP A 95 4.39 -14.30 -8.74
CA ASP A 95 4.79 -14.94 -10.01
C ASP A 95 5.71 -16.16 -9.79
N ASP A 96 5.62 -16.82 -8.63
CA ASP A 96 6.42 -17.99 -8.29
C ASP A 96 5.51 -19.23 -8.29
N PRO A 97 5.52 -20.03 -9.36
CA PRO A 97 4.63 -21.18 -9.52
C PRO A 97 5.01 -22.41 -8.66
N GLU A 98 6.10 -22.38 -7.86
CA GLU A 98 6.63 -23.59 -7.22
C GLU A 98 6.42 -23.72 -5.69
N LYS A 99 5.55 -22.92 -5.07
CA LYS A 99 5.28 -23.06 -3.61
C LYS A 99 3.82 -23.22 -3.20
N TYR A 100 2.98 -23.79 -4.07
CA TYR A 100 1.59 -24.09 -3.73
C TYR A 100 1.27 -25.57 -3.93
N SER A 101 1.56 -26.36 -2.91
CA SER A 101 0.86 -27.62 -2.63
C SER A 101 0.84 -27.81 -1.12
N GLU A 102 -0.26 -27.39 -0.49
CA GLU A 102 -1.19 -28.30 0.18
C GLU A 102 -2.23 -27.45 0.98
N GLU A 103 -3.50 -27.85 0.83
CA GLU A 103 -4.70 -27.46 1.60
C GLU A 103 -5.20 -26.00 1.51
N GLY A 104 -6.48 -25.71 1.21
CA GLY A 104 -7.66 -26.54 1.07
C GLY A 104 -8.63 -25.93 0.05
N LYS A 105 -9.26 -26.83 -0.72
CA LYS A 105 -10.35 -26.51 -1.62
C LYS A 105 -11.53 -26.00 -0.78
N PHE A 106 -11.87 -24.72 -0.91
CA PHE A 106 -13.24 -24.30 -0.62
C PHE A 106 -14.06 -24.64 -1.85
N GLU A 107 -14.79 -25.74 -1.77
CA GLU A 107 -15.90 -26.04 -2.68
C GLU A 107 -16.99 -25.00 -2.42
N GLU A 108 -17.02 -23.94 -3.23
CA GLU A 108 -18.19 -23.08 -3.40
C GLU A 108 -18.32 -22.74 -4.88
N ASP A 109 -18.45 -23.78 -5.69
CA ASP A 109 -18.91 -23.70 -7.08
C ASP A 109 -20.11 -24.65 -7.20
N GLU A 110 -21.29 -24.23 -6.70
CA GLU A 110 -22.58 -24.85 -7.07
C GLU A 110 -23.87 -24.14 -6.59
N LEU A 111 -23.85 -22.92 -6.03
CA LEU A 111 -25.09 -22.29 -5.51
C LEU A 111 -25.80 -21.26 -6.41
N PHE A 112 -25.36 -21.07 -7.67
CA PHE A 112 -26.00 -20.11 -8.60
C PHE A 112 -26.82 -20.74 -9.73
N GLN A 113 -27.29 -21.98 -9.56
CA GLN A 113 -28.16 -22.65 -10.53
C GLN A 113 -29.44 -23.12 -9.83
N ASN A 114 -30.34 -22.20 -9.48
CA ASN A 114 -31.74 -22.58 -9.25
C ASN A 114 -32.66 -21.58 -9.93
N LYS A 115 -33.34 -22.10 -10.96
CA LYS A 115 -34.39 -21.45 -11.73
C LYS A 115 -35.59 -21.19 -10.83
N SER A 116 -36.16 -20.00 -10.89
CA SER A 116 -37.59 -19.81 -10.62
C SER A 116 -38.17 -18.78 -11.58
N ASP A 117 -39.12 -19.28 -12.35
CA ASP A 117 -39.97 -18.66 -13.35
C ASP A 117 -41.03 -17.76 -12.67
N GLY A 118 -41.29 -16.55 -13.19
CA GLY A 118 -42.41 -15.68 -12.75
C GLY A 118 -42.15 -14.16 -12.74
N PRO A 119 -43.16 -13.29 -12.98
CA PRO A 119 -43.08 -12.32 -14.08
C PRO A 119 -42.82 -10.83 -13.72
N ARG A 120 -42.05 -10.19 -14.62
CA ARG A 120 -42.02 -8.79 -15.08
C ARG A 120 -42.69 -7.70 -14.21
N HIS A 121 -41.89 -6.73 -13.75
CA HIS A 121 -42.23 -5.30 -13.82
C HIS A 121 -40.99 -4.40 -14.03
N ARG A 122 -40.81 -4.02 -15.31
CA ARG A 122 -40.28 -2.79 -15.93
C ARG A 122 -39.43 -1.77 -15.12
N HIS A 123 -38.20 -1.56 -15.62
CA HIS A 123 -37.38 -0.33 -15.76
C HIS A 123 -37.10 0.57 -14.54
N GLN A 124 -35.80 0.76 -14.23
CA GLN A 124 -35.07 1.95 -14.69
C GLN A 124 -33.55 1.70 -14.73
N GLU A 125 -32.96 2.08 -15.85
CA GLU A 125 -31.59 1.85 -16.32
C GLU A 125 -30.51 2.58 -15.52
N LEU A 126 -29.36 1.92 -15.36
CA LEU A 126 -28.04 2.53 -15.50
C LEU A 126 -27.10 1.44 -16.05
N GLN A 127 -27.11 1.29 -17.37
CA GLN A 127 -26.08 0.58 -18.12
C GLN A 127 -24.87 1.49 -18.23
N GLU A 128 -23.71 1.05 -17.75
CA GLU A 128 -22.44 1.50 -18.31
C GLU A 128 -21.83 0.35 -19.11
N LYS A 129 -21.54 0.69 -20.36
CA LYS A 129 -21.36 -0.16 -21.51
C LYS A 129 -19.92 -0.66 -21.52
N ARG A 130 -19.70 -1.98 -21.53
CA ARG A 130 -18.42 -2.54 -21.99
C ARG A 130 -18.30 -2.32 -23.49
N THR A 131 -17.23 -1.67 -23.91
CA THR A 131 -16.71 -1.78 -25.27
C THR A 131 -15.34 -2.43 -25.13
N GLU A 132 -15.22 -3.66 -25.62
CA GLU A 132 -13.95 -4.33 -25.86
C GLU A 132 -13.45 -3.89 -27.23
N GLU A 133 -12.27 -3.26 -27.29
CA GLU A 133 -11.43 -3.26 -28.50
C GLU A 133 -9.96 -3.14 -28.09
N GLY A 134 -9.12 -3.93 -28.77
CA GLY A 134 -7.82 -4.39 -28.30
C GLY A 134 -6.75 -3.32 -28.05
N GLY A 135 -6.00 -3.53 -26.97
CA GLY A 135 -4.77 -2.84 -26.65
C GLY A 135 -4.14 -3.49 -25.42
N ALA A 136 -3.02 -4.18 -25.61
CA ALA A 136 -2.28 -4.85 -24.54
C ALA A 136 -1.93 -3.84 -23.43
N SER A 137 -2.50 -4.04 -22.25
CA SER A 137 -2.32 -3.22 -21.04
C SER A 137 -2.43 -4.14 -19.80
N PRO A 138 -1.76 -3.87 -18.67
CA PRO A 138 -1.56 -4.82 -17.57
C PRO A 138 -2.81 -4.92 -16.67
N VAL A 139 -3.94 -5.31 -17.25
CA VAL A 139 -5.28 -5.32 -16.64
C VAL A 139 -5.51 -6.53 -15.71
N GLY A 140 -4.56 -7.48 -15.64
CA GLY A 140 -4.69 -8.70 -14.83
C GLY A 140 -4.56 -8.49 -13.32
N THR A 141 -3.70 -7.56 -12.88
CA THR A 141 -3.36 -7.39 -11.46
C THR A 141 -4.45 -6.67 -10.65
N ASP A 142 -5.10 -5.65 -11.24
CA ASP A 142 -6.13 -4.88 -10.53
C ASP A 142 -7.41 -5.71 -10.29
N ASN A 143 -7.77 -6.57 -11.26
CA ASN A 143 -8.92 -7.47 -11.12
C ASN A 143 -8.76 -8.47 -9.97
N GLN A 144 -7.55 -9.01 -9.78
CA GLN A 144 -7.28 -9.95 -8.69
C GLN A 144 -7.28 -9.25 -7.32
N ALA A 145 -6.67 -8.06 -7.22
CA ALA A 145 -6.69 -7.28 -5.98
C ALA A 145 -8.12 -6.89 -5.57
N GLN A 146 -8.95 -6.45 -6.53
CA GLN A 146 -10.36 -6.14 -6.26
C GLN A 146 -11.14 -7.39 -5.80
N LYS A 147 -10.92 -8.54 -6.43
CA LYS A 147 -11.55 -9.81 -6.04
C LYS A 147 -11.21 -10.19 -4.60
N GLU A 148 -9.94 -10.12 -4.20
CA GLU A 148 -9.51 -10.43 -2.83
C GLU A 148 -10.04 -9.42 -1.81
N ARG A 149 -10.13 -8.13 -2.18
CA ARG A 149 -10.79 -7.11 -1.35
C ARG A 149 -12.26 -7.48 -1.10
N PHE A 150 -13.01 -7.81 -2.15
CA PHE A 150 -14.41 -8.23 -2.03
C PHE A 150 -14.56 -9.50 -1.18
N LYS A 151 -13.69 -10.49 -1.37
CA LYS A 151 -13.66 -11.72 -0.57
C LYS A 151 -13.41 -11.44 0.91
N THR A 152 -12.47 -10.54 1.23
CA THR A 152 -12.18 -10.17 2.61
C THR A 152 -13.37 -9.45 3.25
N LEU A 153 -14.02 -8.56 2.49
CA LEU A 153 -15.16 -7.80 3.00
C LEU A 153 -16.45 -8.62 3.15
N SER A 154 -16.60 -9.72 2.40
CA SER A 154 -17.82 -10.55 2.44
C SER A 154 -18.03 -11.20 3.82
N MET A 155 -16.99 -11.33 4.64
CA MET A 155 -17.10 -11.80 6.03
C MET A 155 -18.02 -10.91 6.90
N PHE A 156 -18.22 -9.65 6.49
CA PHE A 156 -19.10 -8.69 7.18
C PHE A 156 -20.55 -8.72 6.68
N GLY A 157 -20.85 -9.58 5.69
CA GLY A 157 -22.16 -9.81 5.10
C GLY A 157 -22.23 -9.49 3.60
N THR A 158 -23.33 -9.90 2.95
CA THR A 158 -23.54 -9.75 1.49
C THR A 158 -23.58 -8.29 1.03
N LEU A 159 -24.06 -7.37 1.88
CA LEU A 159 -24.15 -5.94 1.60
C LEU A 159 -23.17 -5.18 2.51
N VAL A 160 -21.96 -4.99 2.02
CA VAL A 160 -20.89 -4.25 2.71
C VAL A 160 -21.14 -2.75 2.56
N SER A 161 -21.11 -2.01 3.67
CA SER A 161 -21.33 -0.56 3.60
C SER A 161 -20.23 0.15 2.79
N PRO A 162 -20.55 1.22 2.05
CA PRO A 162 -19.52 2.05 1.39
C PRO A 162 -18.45 2.56 2.36
N LYS A 163 -18.84 2.82 3.62
CA LYS A 163 -17.96 3.25 4.71
C LYS A 163 -16.92 2.19 5.08
N LEU A 164 -17.31 0.91 5.10
CA LEU A 164 -16.37 -0.17 5.38
C LEU A 164 -15.39 -0.39 4.22
N ARG A 165 -15.84 -0.21 2.97
CA ARG A 165 -14.96 -0.22 1.80
C ARG A 165 -13.95 0.94 1.83
N ALA A 166 -14.43 2.15 2.14
CA ALA A 166 -13.56 3.32 2.30
C ALA A 166 -12.53 3.11 3.41
N THR A 167 -12.93 2.47 4.51
CA THR A 167 -12.02 2.09 5.60
C THR A 167 -10.88 1.19 5.12
N GLN A 168 -11.19 0.12 4.39
CA GLN A 168 -10.19 -0.79 3.85
C GLN A 168 -9.20 -0.03 2.97
N LEU A 169 -9.70 0.81 2.07
CA LEU A 169 -8.85 1.63 1.20
C LEU A 169 -7.94 2.56 1.99
N SER A 170 -8.46 3.27 3.00
CA SER A 170 -7.65 4.17 3.84
C SER A 170 -6.51 3.43 4.55
N PHE A 171 -6.76 2.23 5.09
CA PHE A 171 -5.70 1.44 5.73
C PHE A 171 -4.72 0.84 4.72
N GLU A 172 -5.17 0.47 3.53
CA GLU A 172 -4.26 0.04 2.47
C GLU A 172 -3.33 1.18 2.00
N THR A 173 -3.84 2.39 1.88
CA THR A 173 -3.02 3.58 1.57
C THR A 173 -2.06 3.89 2.73
N ALA A 174 -2.51 3.74 3.99
CA ALA A 174 -1.63 3.91 5.14
C ALA A 174 -0.45 2.90 5.13
N LEU A 175 -0.67 1.67 4.68
CA LEU A 175 0.41 0.68 4.50
C LEU A 175 1.41 1.10 3.41
N GLU A 176 0.94 1.65 2.29
CA GLU A 176 1.82 2.20 1.25
C GLU A 176 2.68 3.34 1.81
N MET A 177 2.05 4.27 2.53
CA MET A 177 2.74 5.38 3.18
C MET A 177 3.77 4.91 4.21
N LEU A 178 3.46 3.88 4.99
CA LEU A 178 4.42 3.31 5.97
C LEU A 178 5.67 2.74 5.28
N VAL A 179 5.51 2.10 4.13
CA VAL A 179 6.65 1.62 3.32
C VAL A 179 7.46 2.79 2.78
N GLU A 180 6.79 3.82 2.26
CA GLU A 180 7.46 5.04 1.78
C GLU A 180 8.21 5.77 2.90
N ILE A 181 7.58 5.94 4.07
CA ILE A 181 8.20 6.50 5.28
C ILE A 181 9.45 5.70 5.68
N SER A 182 9.38 4.37 5.60
CA SER A 182 10.50 3.50 5.94
C SER A 182 11.67 3.69 4.98
N ASN A 183 11.38 3.80 3.68
CA ASN A 183 12.37 4.08 2.63
C ASN A 183 12.97 5.48 2.78
N THR A 184 12.14 6.50 2.96
CA THR A 184 12.59 7.89 3.17
C THR A 184 13.41 8.01 4.45
N ARG A 185 13.05 7.30 5.52
CA ARG A 185 13.84 7.24 6.74
C ARG A 185 15.22 6.61 6.53
N ALA A 186 15.32 5.56 5.73
CA ALA A 186 16.60 4.97 5.37
C ALA A 186 17.48 5.97 4.61
N SER A 187 16.93 6.66 3.62
CA SER A 187 17.62 7.73 2.88
C SER A 187 18.04 8.89 3.76
N LEU A 188 17.18 9.31 4.69
CA LEU A 188 17.43 10.37 5.66
C LEU A 188 18.62 10.03 6.56
N LEU A 189 18.66 8.81 7.10
CA LEU A 189 19.77 8.33 7.93
C LEU A 189 21.07 8.30 7.12
N HIS A 190 21.02 7.83 5.87
CA HIS A 190 22.17 7.87 4.99
C HIS A 190 22.67 9.30 4.71
N ALA A 191 21.75 10.24 4.42
CA ALA A 191 22.11 11.65 4.21
C ALA A 191 22.72 12.28 5.47
N TYR A 192 22.18 11.96 6.65
CA TYR A 192 22.72 12.38 7.94
C TYR A 192 24.17 11.89 8.15
N ASP A 193 24.43 10.63 7.82
CA ASP A 193 25.77 10.04 7.95
C ASP A 193 26.78 10.73 7.04
N GLN A 194 26.38 11.16 5.84
CA GLN A 194 27.26 11.93 4.94
C GLN A 194 27.59 13.30 5.52
N VAL A 195 26.60 14.05 6.01
CA VAL A 195 26.81 15.34 6.68
C VAL A 195 27.70 15.20 7.93
N GLN A 196 27.56 14.10 8.67
CA GLN A 196 28.42 13.80 9.82
C GLN A 196 29.87 13.56 9.39
N LYS A 197 30.11 12.77 8.33
CA LYS A 197 31.46 12.51 7.82
C LYS A 197 32.16 13.80 7.41
N ASP A 198 31.46 14.71 6.74
CA ASP A 198 31.99 16.01 6.34
C ASP A 198 32.39 16.87 7.55
N ARG A 199 31.66 16.72 8.68
CA ARG A 199 31.97 17.40 9.95
C ARG A 199 33.12 16.76 10.72
N THR A 200 33.24 15.43 10.70
CA THR A 200 34.25 14.68 11.48
C THR A 200 35.58 14.53 10.76
N ASN A 201 35.61 14.73 9.44
CA ASN A 201 36.83 14.95 8.67
C ASN A 201 36.94 16.44 8.29
N PRO A 202 37.05 17.37 9.26
CA PRO A 202 37.30 18.76 8.93
C PRO A 202 38.66 18.83 8.24
N LYS A 203 38.68 19.30 6.99
CA LYS A 203 39.90 19.58 6.24
C LYS A 203 40.48 20.93 6.66
#